data_AF-I2C6U4-F1
#
_entry.id   AF-I2C6U4-F1
#
_cell.length_a   1.000
_cell.length_b   1.000
_cell.length_c   1.000
_cell.angle_alpha   90.00
_cell.angle_beta   90.00
_cell.angle_gamma   90.00
#
_symmetry.space_group_name_H-M   'P 1'
#
loop_
_entity.id
_entity.type
_entity.pdbx_description
1 polymer ?
#
loop_
_entity_poly.entity_id
_entity_poly.type
_entity_poly.pdbx_seq_one_letter_code
_entity_poly.pdbx_strand_id
1 'polypeptide(L)'
;MTKSETLQEADFLNHRESKKRYPSDLECEALAISFFTKREAAERLRRKHKHFRNKVINKGKITEECGIHNIRGSHLNLWLFQDVDMLKMFAGDIEEG
;
A
#
# COMPACT_ATOMS: atom_id res chain seq x y z
N MET A 1 12.01 -23.51 1.36
CA MET A 1 10.79 -23.17 2.14
C MET A 1 10.72 -21.65 2.25
N THR A 2 10.01 -21.02 1.32
CA THR A 2 9.78 -19.57 1.32
C THR A 2 8.79 -19.23 2.42
N LYS A 3 9.20 -18.45 3.42
CA LYS A 3 8.23 -17.73 4.25
C LYS A 3 7.29 -17.03 3.27
N SER A 4 6.01 -17.40 3.26
CA SER A 4 4.99 -16.47 2.79
C SER A 4 5.24 -15.21 3.61
N GLU A 5 5.72 -14.12 3.00
CA GLU A 5 5.85 -12.85 3.70
C GLU A 5 4.43 -12.41 4.00
N THR A 6 3.94 -12.82 5.17
CA THR A 6 2.65 -12.41 5.72
C THR A 6 2.66 -10.91 5.79
N LEU A 7 1.62 -10.27 5.25
CA LEU A 7 1.42 -8.83 5.40
C LEU A 7 1.51 -8.45 6.88
N GLN A 8 2.16 -7.33 7.15
CA GLN A 8 2.32 -6.80 8.51
C GLN A 8 1.78 -5.37 8.57
N GLU A 9 1.40 -4.90 9.76
CA GLU A 9 0.93 -3.53 9.97
C GLU A 9 1.91 -2.50 9.40
N ALA A 10 3.21 -2.80 9.51
CA ALA A 10 4.29 -1.97 8.99
C ALA A 10 4.22 -1.71 7.47
N ASP A 11 3.59 -2.60 6.69
CA ASP A 11 3.41 -2.44 5.24
C ASP A 11 2.40 -1.34 4.88
N PHE A 12 1.61 -0.89 5.86
CA PHE A 12 0.55 0.11 5.69
C PHE A 12 0.87 1.44 6.40
N LEU A 13 2.08 1.65 6.89
CA LEU A 13 2.46 2.92 7.53
C LEU A 13 2.74 4.02 6.48
N ASN A 14 2.20 5.22 6.71
CA ASN A 14 2.50 6.40 5.90
C ASN A 14 3.88 7.00 6.22
N HIS A 15 4.26 8.11 5.56
CA HIS A 15 5.58 8.72 5.76
C HIS A 15 5.77 9.26 7.19
N ARG A 16 4.72 9.84 7.77
CA ARG A 16 4.76 10.41 9.13
C ARG A 16 4.91 9.31 10.18
N GLU A 17 4.12 8.25 10.07
CA GLU A 17 4.15 7.09 10.98
C GLU A 17 5.48 6.33 10.87
N SER A 18 6.01 6.19 9.65
CA SER A 18 7.31 5.59 9.41
C SER A 18 8.50 6.52 9.70
N LYS A 19 8.25 7.72 10.24
CA LYS A 19 9.27 8.75 10.56
C LYS A 19 10.20 9.08 9.39
N LYS A 20 9.70 8.98 8.15
CA LYS A 20 10.43 9.35 6.93
C LYS A 20 10.35 10.85 6.72
N ARG A 21 11.42 11.43 6.18
CA ARG A 21 11.43 12.85 5.80
C ARG A 21 10.57 13.07 4.56
N TYR A 22 9.80 14.16 4.56
CA TYR A 22 9.02 14.64 3.43
C TYR A 22 9.07 16.17 3.36
N PRO A 23 8.94 16.78 2.18
CA PRO A 23 8.78 18.23 2.03
C PRO A 23 7.51 18.74 2.74
N SER A 24 7.58 19.91 3.39
CA SER A 24 6.45 20.44 4.18
C SER A 24 5.21 20.76 3.33
N ASP A 25 5.40 21.12 2.08
CA ASP A 25 4.34 21.35 1.08
C ASP A 25 3.61 20.06 0.67
N LEU A 26 4.15 18.89 1.03
CA LEU A 26 3.57 17.56 0.76
C LEU A 26 3.08 16.87 2.03
N GLU A 27 2.78 17.62 3.10
CA GLU A 27 2.30 17.05 4.36
C GLU A 27 1.03 16.23 4.17
N CYS A 28 0.10 16.70 3.33
CA CYS A 28 -1.14 15.99 3.05
C CYS A 28 -0.86 14.62 2.42
N GLU A 29 -0.03 14.57 1.38
CA GLU A 29 0.37 13.33 0.72
C GLU A 29 1.22 12.42 1.64
N ALA A 30 2.00 13.01 2.54
CA ALA A 30 2.79 12.25 3.51
C ALA A 30 1.94 11.51 4.55
N LEU A 31 0.71 11.98 4.80
CA LEU A 31 -0.28 11.32 5.65
C LEU A 31 -1.05 10.21 4.93
N ALA A 32 -1.00 10.16 3.59
CA ALA A 32 -1.68 9.12 2.83
C ALA A 32 -0.84 7.83 2.75
N ILE A 33 -1.54 6.70 2.66
CA ILE A 33 -0.95 5.41 2.30
C ILE A 33 -1.07 5.26 0.78
N SER A 34 0.04 4.97 0.11
CA SER A 34 0.09 4.89 -1.35
C SER A 34 0.03 3.46 -1.87
N PHE A 35 -0.83 3.22 -2.85
CA PHE A 35 -1.04 1.94 -3.52
C PHE A 35 -0.88 2.06 -5.03
N PHE A 36 -0.64 0.91 -5.67
CA PHE A 36 -0.74 0.80 -7.12
C PHE A 36 -2.15 0.38 -7.52
N THR A 37 -2.73 1.04 -8.52
CA THR A 37 -4.04 0.65 -9.07
C THR A 37 -3.96 -0.53 -10.05
N LYS A 38 -2.75 -0.88 -10.52
CA LYS A 38 -2.52 -1.94 -11.51
C LYS A 38 -1.31 -2.79 -11.12
N ARG A 39 -1.41 -4.12 -11.29
CA ARG A 39 -0.32 -5.06 -10.98
C ARG A 39 0.93 -4.78 -11.82
N GLU A 40 0.76 -4.39 -13.09
CA GLU A 40 1.87 -4.10 -13.99
C GLU A 40 2.70 -2.91 -13.51
N ALA A 41 2.08 -1.93 -12.86
CA ALA A 41 2.78 -0.78 -12.29
C ALA A 41 3.65 -1.19 -11.09
N ALA A 42 3.11 -2.03 -10.21
CA ALA A 42 3.86 -2.61 -9.09
C ALA A 42 5.03 -3.48 -9.60
N GLU A 43 4.80 -4.32 -10.62
CA GLU A 43 5.85 -5.13 -11.24
C GLU A 43 6.97 -4.29 -11.86
N ARG A 44 6.63 -3.19 -12.53
CA ARG A 44 7.63 -2.24 -13.06
C ARG A 44 8.49 -1.66 -11.95
N LEU A 45 7.89 -1.21 -10.84
CA LEU A 45 8.63 -0.70 -9.68
C LEU A 45 9.54 -1.80 -9.09
N ARG A 46 9.00 -3.02 -8.94
CA ARG A 46 9.69 -4.19 -8.41
C ARG A 46 10.96 -4.54 -9.19
N ARG A 47 10.90 -4.47 -10.52
CA ARG A 47 12.05 -4.71 -11.40
C ARG A 47 13.09 -3.58 -11.30
N LYS A 48 12.62 -2.33 -11.22
CA LYS A 48 13.47 -1.13 -11.20
C LYS A 48 14.27 -0.99 -9.90
N HIS A 49 13.67 -1.30 -8.75
CA HIS A 49 14.29 -1.05 -7.44
C HIS A 49 14.71 -2.35 -6.76
N LYS A 50 16.02 -2.51 -6.52
CA LYS A 50 16.62 -3.71 -5.91
C LYS A 50 15.95 -4.14 -4.60
N HIS A 51 15.56 -3.17 -3.77
CA HIS A 51 14.89 -3.39 -2.48
C HIS A 51 13.57 -4.18 -2.62
N PHE A 52 12.87 -4.05 -3.74
CA PHE A 52 11.57 -4.69 -3.95
C PHE A 52 11.65 -6.01 -4.71
N ARG A 53 12.79 -6.38 -5.32
CA ARG A 53 12.89 -7.53 -6.25
C ARG A 53 12.35 -8.85 -5.71
N ASN A 54 12.54 -9.11 -4.42
CA ASN A 54 12.12 -10.34 -3.75
C ASN A 54 10.81 -10.19 -2.98
N LYS A 55 10.13 -9.04 -3.09
CA LYS A 55 8.87 -8.78 -2.40
C LYS A 55 7.69 -9.35 -3.16
N VAL A 56 6.71 -9.83 -2.40
CA VAL A 56 5.44 -10.35 -2.90
C VAL A 56 4.53 -9.16 -3.21
N ILE A 57 3.79 -9.26 -4.32
CA ILE A 57 2.75 -8.29 -4.68
C ILE A 57 1.42 -8.87 -4.23
N ASN A 58 0.88 -8.30 -3.16
CA ASN A 58 -0.45 -8.63 -2.66
C ASN A 58 -1.50 -7.70 -3.30
N LYS A 59 -2.68 -8.26 -3.56
CA LYS A 59 -3.85 -7.50 -4.01
C LYS A 59 -4.80 -7.39 -2.82
N GLY A 60 -5.41 -6.23 -2.67
CA GLY A 60 -6.48 -5.99 -1.71
C GLY A 60 -7.54 -5.12 -2.35
N LYS A 61 -8.71 -5.05 -1.71
CA LYS A 61 -9.82 -4.22 -2.17
C LYS A 61 -9.86 -2.93 -1.35
N ILE A 62 -9.74 -1.80 -2.03
CA ILE A 62 -9.93 -0.47 -1.43
C ILE A 62 -11.33 0.01 -1.84
N THR A 63 -12.17 0.29 -0.87
CA THR A 63 -13.52 0.84 -1.06
C THR A 63 -13.60 2.26 -0.52
N GLU A 64 -14.71 2.94 -0.78
CA GLU A 64 -14.98 4.27 -0.20
C GLU A 64 -15.07 4.27 1.33
N GLU A 65 -15.39 3.12 1.93
CA GLU A 65 -15.41 2.93 3.39
C GLU A 65 -14.01 2.98 3.99
N CYS A 66 -12.96 2.72 3.20
CA CYS A 66 -11.59 2.79 3.68
C CYS A 66 -11.13 4.24 3.94
N GLY A 67 -11.73 5.21 3.26
CA GLY A 67 -11.38 6.62 3.38
C GLY A 67 -11.43 7.41 2.08
N ILE A 68 -10.96 8.64 2.16
CA ILE A 68 -10.86 9.54 1.00
C ILE A 68 -9.63 9.15 0.20
N HIS A 69 -9.78 9.06 -1.13
CA HIS A 69 -8.67 8.69 -2.01
C HIS A 69 -8.54 9.64 -3.20
N ASN A 70 -7.31 9.71 -3.72
CA ASN A 70 -7.00 10.38 -4.97
C ASN A 70 -6.21 9.43 -5.87
N ILE A 71 -6.59 9.35 -7.14
CA ILE A 71 -5.90 8.55 -8.14
C ILE A 71 -5.18 9.47 -9.11
N ARG A 72 -3.86 9.29 -9.24
CA ARG A 72 -3.03 9.95 -10.25
C ARG A 72 -2.30 8.89 -11.07
N GLY A 73 -2.76 8.65 -12.29
CA GLY A 73 -2.20 7.61 -13.17
C GLY A 73 -2.36 6.21 -12.57
N SER A 74 -1.26 5.53 -12.25
CA SER A 74 -1.26 4.20 -11.63
C SER A 74 -1.11 4.21 -10.11
N HIS A 75 -1.18 5.39 -9.48
CA HIS A 75 -1.01 5.57 -8.04
C HIS A 75 -2.32 6.00 -7.40
N LEU A 76 -2.66 5.37 -6.28
CA LEU A 76 -3.76 5.74 -5.39
C LEU A 76 -3.16 6.19 -4.07
N ASN A 77 -3.49 7.39 -3.62
CA ASN A 77 -3.21 7.85 -2.25
C ASN A 77 -4.50 7.75 -1.45
N LEU A 78 -4.45 7.05 -0.32
CA LEU A 78 -5.57 6.83 0.59
C LEU A 78 -5.32 7.54 1.91
N TRP A 79 -6.21 8.47 2.26
CA TRP A 79 -6.32 9.02 3.61
C TRP A 79 -7.29 8.14 4.39
N LEU A 80 -6.70 7.26 5.20
CA LEU A 80 -7.39 6.20 5.90
C LEU A 80 -8.26 6.75 7.04
N PHE A 81 -9.48 6.25 7.19
CA PHE A 81 -10.28 6.49 8.40
C PHE A 81 -9.73 5.67 9.58
N GLN A 82 -9.87 6.22 10.79
CA GLN A 82 -9.19 5.71 12.00
C GLN A 82 -9.57 4.26 12.36
N ASP A 83 -10.77 3.83 11.98
CA ASP A 83 -11.37 2.53 12.30
C ASP A 83 -11.15 1.46 11.21
N VAL A 84 -10.44 1.79 10.13
CA VAL A 84 -10.21 0.87 9.01
C VAL A 84 -8.93 0.06 9.22
N ASP A 85 -9.06 -1.26 9.17
CA ASP A 85 -7.94 -2.20 9.26
C ASP A 85 -7.52 -2.68 7.86
N MET A 86 -6.45 -2.09 7.34
CA MET A 86 -5.92 -2.42 6.00
C MET A 86 -5.35 -3.82 5.90
N LEU A 87 -4.92 -4.44 7.01
CA LEU A 87 -4.48 -5.84 6.96
C LEU A 87 -5.64 -6.75 6.60
N LYS A 88 -6.82 -6.55 7.21
CA LYS A 88 -8.02 -7.31 6.87
C LYS A 88 -8.44 -7.12 5.41
N MET A 89 -8.35 -5.89 4.91
CA MET A 89 -8.71 -5.55 3.52
C MET A 89 -7.79 -6.21 2.47
N PHE A 90 -6.59 -6.63 2.87
CA PHE A 90 -5.61 -7.30 2.02
C PHE A 90 -5.40 -8.78 2.39
N ALA A 91 -6.04 -9.27 3.46
CA ALA A 91 -5.97 -10.66 3.92
C ALA A 91 -7.04 -11.57 3.27
N GLY A 92 -8.08 -11.02 2.63
CA GLY A 92 -9.00 -11.76 1.75
C GLY A 92 -8.71 -11.40 0.29
N ASP A 93 -8.44 -12.32 -0.64
CA ASP A 93 -8.85 -13.72 -0.74
C ASP A 93 -7.64 -14.68 -0.80
N ILE A 94 -7.46 -15.52 0.23
CA ILE A 94 -6.98 -16.89 0.00
C ILE A 94 -8.24 -17.69 -0.29
N GLU A 95 -8.84 -17.51 -1.47
CA GLU A 95 -9.67 -18.57 -2.02
C GLU A 95 -8.70 -19.70 -2.40
N GLU A 96 -8.68 -20.75 -1.58
CA GLU A 96 -8.24 -22.06 -2.02
C GLU A 96 -9.15 -22.49 -3.17
N GLY A 97 -8.69 -22.28 -4.40
CA GLY A 97 -9.33 -22.74 -5.64
C GLY A 97 -8.32 -23.46 -6.51
#